data_AF-A0A961GKC3-F1
#
_entry.id   AF-A0A961GKC3-F1
#
_cell.length_a   1.000
_cell.length_b   1.000
_cell.length_c   1.000
_cell.angle_alpha   90.00
_cell.angle_beta   90.00
_cell.angle_gamma   90.00
#
_symmetry.space_group_name_H-M   'P 1'
#
loop_
_entity.id
_entity.type
_entity.pdbx_description
1 polymer ?
#
loop_
_entity_poly.entity_id
_entity_poly.type
_entity_poly.pdbx_seq_one_letter_code
_entity_poly.pdbx_strand_id
1 'polypeptide(L)'
;MSPDPIAAPPHHGPGAPTAMAQFMDLMADDPYQAPTLACFPEQAAHSRTVALVELHDPNPVDSIMGMALGELFAAVAFCGSGRARPLPGCTYPVADGEEMRMMHGVAVDGSWESLYWHAALGGTRCSGTAADPVAGHIDDLLRRALDLPTAPPTVSTAHLWASMWCRLVECAVDACDEPLDWDTVVRLHPAIIDGVDEPVDLERTIDHDQVVTAAAAYAERFDWSRVRATAQVNADANPVGAPPHDRHATWLDDGAYSRYVLEERPPLGQHVDRIAATAARRWDGRPAQRLRADLLAMIEAFGLDPWHDPRVPGC
;
A
#
# COMPACT_ATOMS: atom_id res chain seq x y z
N MET A 1 5.98 -29.56 28.34
CA MET A 1 7.25 -28.93 27.91
C MET A 1 6.89 -27.52 27.49
N SER A 2 7.18 -26.53 28.32
CA SER A 2 7.05 -25.12 27.91
C SER A 2 8.17 -24.81 26.93
N PRO A 3 7.92 -24.05 25.85
CA PRO A 3 9.00 -23.61 24.96
C PRO A 3 9.95 -22.72 25.76
N ASP A 4 11.25 -22.99 25.62
CA ASP A 4 12.28 -22.12 26.19
C ASP A 4 12.18 -20.74 25.55
N PRO A 5 12.27 -19.65 26.34
CA PRO A 5 12.27 -18.30 25.80
C PRO A 5 13.50 -18.11 24.90
N ILE A 6 13.26 -17.67 23.66
CA ILE A 6 14.32 -17.21 22.75
C ILE A 6 15.04 -16.05 23.46
N ALA A 7 16.32 -16.24 23.74
CA ALA A 7 17.15 -15.20 24.35
C ALA A 7 17.15 -13.97 23.45
N ALA A 8 16.77 -12.82 24.00
CA ALA A 8 16.89 -11.55 23.30
C ALA A 8 18.37 -11.34 22.88
N PRO A 9 18.63 -10.86 21.65
CA PRO A 9 19.99 -10.59 21.22
C PRO A 9 20.66 -9.56 22.15
N PRO A 10 21.99 -9.64 22.32
CA PRO A 10 22.72 -8.75 23.22
C PRO A 10 22.51 -7.30 22.80
N HIS A 11 22.06 -6.45 23.73
CA HIS A 11 22.05 -5.00 23.53
C HIS A 11 23.48 -4.52 23.27
N HIS A 12 23.77 -4.12 22.03
CA HIS A 12 25.00 -3.41 21.70
C HIS A 12 25.06 -2.12 22.54
N GLY A 13 26.16 -1.93 23.28
CA GLY A 13 26.35 -0.75 24.12
C GLY A 13 26.34 0.56 23.31
N PRO A 14 26.12 1.71 23.98
CA PRO A 14 26.11 3.02 23.33
C PRO A 14 27.52 3.38 22.86
N GLY A 15 27.84 3.22 21.57
CA GLY A 15 29.12 3.76 21.06
C GLY A 15 29.61 3.30 19.70
N ALA A 16 29.10 2.21 19.12
CA ALA A 16 29.42 1.86 17.73
C ALA A 16 28.27 2.32 16.83
N PRO A 17 28.51 3.21 15.84
CA PRO A 17 27.52 3.46 14.81
C PRO A 17 27.18 2.12 14.14
N THR A 18 25.89 1.84 14.02
CA THR A 18 25.39 0.63 13.35
C THR A 18 25.97 0.57 11.94
N ALA A 19 26.07 -0.63 11.36
CA ALA A 19 26.50 -0.78 9.96
C ALA A 19 25.68 0.14 9.03
N MET A 20 24.40 0.34 9.34
CA MET A 20 23.53 1.30 8.67
C MET A 20 24.02 2.75 8.81
N ALA A 21 24.25 3.25 10.03
CA ALA A 21 24.70 4.63 10.24
C ALA A 21 26.04 4.95 9.54
N GLN A 22 27.00 4.01 9.57
CA GLN A 22 28.29 4.17 8.87
C GLN A 22 28.11 4.24 7.35
N PHE A 23 27.10 3.56 6.81
CA PHE A 23 26.78 3.61 5.39
C PHE A 23 26.04 4.90 5.01
N MET A 24 25.08 5.34 5.81
CA MET A 24 24.40 6.62 5.58
C MET A 24 25.42 7.78 5.56
N ASP A 25 26.49 7.67 6.35
CA ASP A 25 27.63 8.60 6.30
C ASP A 25 28.43 8.45 5.00
N LEU A 26 28.78 7.21 4.59
CA LEU A 26 29.54 6.96 3.35
C LEU A 26 28.82 7.50 2.11
N MET A 27 27.50 7.41 2.07
CA MET A 27 26.71 7.77 0.90
C MET A 27 26.23 9.22 0.91
N ALA A 28 26.26 9.89 2.06
CA ALA A 28 26.01 11.33 2.13
C ALA A 28 27.08 12.13 1.34
N ASP A 29 28.29 11.57 1.21
CA ASP A 29 29.41 12.22 0.51
C ASP A 29 29.31 12.14 -1.03
N ASP A 30 28.66 11.11 -1.58
CA ASP A 30 28.44 10.94 -3.03
C ASP A 30 27.04 10.39 -3.33
N PRO A 31 26.01 11.25 -3.31
CA PRO A 31 24.65 10.85 -3.62
C PRO A 31 24.52 10.46 -5.10
N TYR A 32 24.41 9.15 -5.33
CA TYR A 32 24.22 8.52 -6.65
C TYR A 32 23.08 9.16 -7.44
N GLN A 33 23.30 9.30 -8.75
CA GLN A 33 22.31 9.84 -9.68
C GLN A 33 21.33 8.78 -10.21
N ALA A 34 21.66 7.49 -10.09
CA ALA A 34 20.85 6.39 -10.58
C ALA A 34 20.27 5.56 -9.42
N PRO A 35 19.02 5.06 -9.54
CA PRO A 35 18.45 4.13 -8.56
C PRO A 35 19.33 2.90 -8.38
N THR A 36 19.73 2.64 -7.13
CA THR A 36 20.72 1.59 -6.80
C THR A 36 20.29 0.85 -5.54
N LEU A 37 20.48 -0.46 -5.51
CA LEU A 37 20.46 -1.26 -4.29
C LEU A 37 21.88 -1.39 -3.73
N ALA A 38 22.06 -1.06 -2.47
CA ALA A 38 23.27 -1.33 -1.71
C ALA A 38 23.02 -2.54 -0.81
N CYS A 39 23.76 -3.62 -1.01
CA CYS A 39 23.65 -4.85 -0.23
C CYS A 39 24.91 -5.04 0.63
N PHE A 40 24.74 -5.39 1.91
CA PHE A 40 25.82 -5.42 2.91
C PHE A 40 26.10 -6.83 3.38
N PRO A 41 27.21 -7.47 2.97
CA PRO A 41 27.47 -8.86 3.36
C PRO A 41 27.61 -9.02 4.88
N GLU A 42 27.11 -10.12 5.44
CA GLU A 42 27.23 -10.40 6.89
C GLU A 42 28.69 -10.41 7.37
N GLN A 43 29.58 -11.00 6.56
CA GLN A 43 31.01 -11.07 6.83
C GLN A 43 31.71 -9.69 6.77
N ALA A 44 31.04 -8.69 6.22
CA ALA A 44 31.56 -7.35 6.03
C ALA A 44 31.28 -6.39 7.20
N ALA A 45 30.78 -6.86 8.35
CA ALA A 45 30.56 -5.98 9.52
C ALA A 45 31.81 -5.16 9.95
N HIS A 46 33.01 -5.54 9.48
CA HIS A 46 34.27 -4.81 9.68
C HIS A 46 34.90 -4.26 8.40
N SER A 47 34.39 -4.61 7.21
CA SER A 47 34.88 -4.11 5.92
C SER A 47 33.81 -3.22 5.29
N ARG A 48 34.17 -1.99 4.88
CA ARG A 48 33.27 -1.06 4.17
C ARG A 48 32.87 -1.54 2.75
N THR A 49 32.77 -2.84 2.54
CA THR A 49 32.44 -3.47 1.26
C THR A 49 30.93 -3.47 1.10
N VAL A 50 30.46 -2.70 0.12
CA VAL A 50 29.05 -2.64 -0.30
C VAL A 50 28.97 -3.25 -1.69
N ALA A 51 28.06 -4.21 -1.89
CA ALA A 51 27.71 -4.66 -3.22
C ALA A 51 26.65 -3.70 -3.78
N LEU A 52 26.98 -3.01 -4.87
CA LEU A 52 26.04 -2.12 -5.55
C LEU A 52 25.38 -2.86 -6.70
N VAL A 53 24.06 -2.84 -6.72
CA VAL A 53 23.22 -3.41 -7.78
C VAL A 53 22.49 -2.25 -8.44
N GLU A 54 22.87 -1.95 -9.69
CA GLU A 54 22.14 -0.97 -10.48
C GLU A 54 20.74 -1.50 -10.80
N LEU A 55 19.72 -0.67 -10.62
CA LEU A 55 18.34 -1.00 -10.97
C LEU A 55 18.10 -0.55 -12.42
N HIS A 56 17.80 -1.50 -13.29
CA HIS A 56 17.66 -1.24 -14.73
C HIS A 56 16.23 -0.87 -15.15
N ASP A 57 15.23 -1.16 -14.31
CA ASP A 57 13.85 -0.74 -14.58
C ASP A 57 13.66 0.73 -14.19
N PRO A 58 12.97 1.55 -14.99
CA PRO A 58 12.61 2.92 -14.60
C PRO A 58 11.79 2.97 -13.30
N ASN A 59 11.06 1.90 -12.98
CA ASN A 59 10.39 1.72 -11.70
C ASN A 59 11.27 0.88 -10.75
N PRO A 60 11.87 1.48 -9.71
CA PRO A 60 12.69 0.72 -8.77
C PRO A 60 11.91 -0.37 -8.04
N VAL A 61 10.58 -0.22 -7.89
CA VAL A 61 9.71 -1.24 -7.31
C VAL A 61 9.79 -2.55 -8.09
N ASP A 62 9.67 -2.47 -9.42
CA ASP A 62 9.68 -3.63 -10.30
C ASP A 62 11.07 -4.30 -10.35
N SER A 63 12.15 -3.54 -10.15
CA SER A 63 13.50 -4.09 -10.07
C SER A 63 13.76 -4.90 -8.80
N ILE A 64 13.22 -4.47 -7.65
CA ILE A 64 13.45 -5.13 -6.34
C ILE A 64 12.50 -6.31 -6.15
N MET A 65 11.30 -6.24 -6.73
CA MET A 65 10.28 -7.26 -6.62
C MET A 65 10.81 -8.66 -7.01
N GLY A 66 10.60 -9.64 -6.12
CA GLY A 66 11.07 -11.02 -6.35
C GLY A 66 12.54 -11.26 -6.03
N MET A 67 13.31 -10.23 -5.63
CA MET A 67 14.65 -10.43 -5.11
C MET A 67 14.61 -11.23 -3.80
N ALA A 68 15.54 -12.16 -3.65
CA ALA A 68 15.80 -12.87 -2.41
C ALA A 68 17.29 -12.73 -2.11
N LEU A 69 17.62 -11.81 -1.23
CA LEU A 69 19.01 -11.53 -0.84
C LEU A 69 19.52 -12.56 0.17
N GLY A 70 18.61 -13.21 0.91
CA GLY A 70 18.90 -14.33 1.81
C GLY A 70 19.84 -13.97 2.96
N GLU A 71 20.38 -15.00 3.62
CA GLU A 71 21.29 -14.88 4.78
C GLU A 71 22.67 -14.26 4.44
N LEU A 72 22.91 -13.94 3.16
CA LEU A 72 24.22 -13.43 2.72
C LEU A 72 24.45 -11.98 3.14
N PHE A 73 23.39 -11.23 3.41
CA PHE A 73 23.46 -9.80 3.67
C PHE A 73 22.88 -9.46 5.04
N ALA A 74 23.60 -8.65 5.82
CA ALA A 74 23.15 -8.10 7.11
C ALA A 74 22.20 -6.90 6.95
N ALA A 75 22.21 -6.26 5.78
CA ALA A 75 21.30 -5.17 5.45
C ALA A 75 21.15 -5.00 3.94
N VAL A 76 20.14 -4.23 3.54
CA VAL A 76 19.94 -3.73 2.18
C VAL A 76 19.46 -2.28 2.26
N ALA A 77 19.89 -1.44 1.32
CA ALA A 77 19.40 -0.08 1.20
C ALA A 77 19.07 0.29 -0.25
N PHE A 78 17.94 0.96 -0.43
CA PHE A 78 17.59 1.64 -1.68
C PHE A 78 18.14 3.06 -1.67
N CYS A 79 18.76 3.46 -2.77
CA CYS A 79 19.24 4.82 -3.01
C CYS A 79 18.59 5.34 -4.29
N GLY A 80 17.98 6.52 -4.24
CA GLY A 80 17.36 7.11 -5.43
C GLY A 80 17.04 8.59 -5.28
N SER A 81 16.47 9.15 -6.33
CA SER A 81 15.91 10.50 -6.33
C SER A 81 14.44 10.46 -6.73
N GLY A 82 13.71 11.48 -6.30
CA GLY A 82 12.30 11.63 -6.59
C GLY A 82 11.85 13.07 -6.43
N ARG A 83 10.56 13.31 -6.67
CA ARG A 83 9.93 14.60 -6.39
C ARG A 83 9.15 14.51 -5.09
N ALA A 84 9.37 15.46 -4.20
CA ALA A 84 8.61 15.58 -2.97
C ALA A 84 7.13 15.75 -3.28
N ARG A 85 6.30 15.09 -2.47
CA ARG A 85 4.87 15.32 -2.40
C ARG A 85 4.49 15.53 -0.93
N PRO A 86 4.36 16.78 -0.48
CA PRO A 86 4.05 17.08 0.91
C PRO A 86 2.73 16.41 1.32
N LEU A 87 2.78 15.62 2.38
CA LEU A 87 1.58 15.03 2.96
C LEU A 87 0.85 16.09 3.81
N PRO A 88 -0.49 16.08 3.84
CA PRO A 88 -1.25 16.95 4.73
C PRO A 88 -0.77 16.81 6.18
N GLY A 89 -0.48 17.93 6.84
CA GLY A 89 0.03 17.95 8.22
C GLY A 89 1.54 17.75 8.37
N CYS A 90 2.27 17.42 7.30
CA CYS A 90 3.73 17.38 7.33
C CYS A 90 4.28 18.82 7.38
N THR A 91 5.14 19.10 8.35
CA THR A 91 5.79 20.41 8.54
C THR A 91 7.14 20.51 7.84
N TYR A 92 7.54 19.48 7.07
CA TYR A 92 8.81 19.49 6.35
C TYR A 92 8.79 20.56 5.26
N PRO A 93 9.73 21.53 5.25
CA PRO A 93 9.62 22.75 4.44
C PRO A 93 10.08 22.53 2.99
N VAL A 94 9.58 21.50 2.33
CA VAL A 94 9.87 21.19 0.93
C VAL A 94 8.59 21.39 0.13
N ALA A 95 8.69 22.11 -0.98
CA ALA A 95 7.54 22.38 -1.84
C ALA A 95 7.18 21.14 -2.67
N ASP A 96 5.91 21.06 -3.07
CA ASP A 96 5.45 20.01 -3.97
C ASP A 96 6.23 20.05 -5.30
N GLY A 97 6.72 18.88 -5.71
CA GLY A 97 7.50 18.72 -6.93
C GLY A 97 9.00 19.00 -6.80
N GLU A 98 9.50 19.48 -5.66
CA GLU A 98 10.94 19.70 -5.45
C GLU A 98 11.73 18.39 -5.48
N GLU A 99 12.94 18.43 -6.04
CA GLU A 99 13.78 17.25 -6.14
C GLU A 99 14.36 16.88 -4.77
N MET A 100 14.16 15.62 -4.39
CA MET A 100 14.67 15.03 -3.17
C MET A 100 15.53 13.83 -3.53
N ARG A 101 16.61 13.62 -2.79
CA ARG A 101 17.31 12.35 -2.78
C ARG A 101 16.93 11.58 -1.53
N MET A 102 16.79 10.29 -1.66
CA MET A 102 16.38 9.41 -0.58
C MET A 102 17.33 8.22 -0.53
N MET A 103 17.68 7.87 0.69
CA MET A 103 18.21 6.58 1.05
C MET A 103 17.29 5.96 2.09
N HIS A 104 16.95 4.71 1.91
CA HIS A 104 16.20 3.94 2.91
C HIS A 104 16.81 2.56 3.01
N GLY A 105 17.17 2.15 4.23
CA GLY A 105 17.80 0.88 4.49
C GLY A 105 17.10 0.09 5.59
N VAL A 106 17.14 -1.23 5.43
CA VAL A 106 16.61 -2.22 6.37
C VAL A 106 17.72 -3.22 6.69
N ALA A 107 17.92 -3.52 7.97
CA ALA A 107 18.82 -4.55 8.44
C ALA A 107 18.07 -5.87 8.72
N VAL A 108 18.79 -6.99 8.79
CA VAL A 108 18.22 -8.32 9.07
C VAL A 108 17.56 -8.44 10.45
N ASP A 109 17.91 -7.56 11.39
CA ASP A 109 17.23 -7.46 12.69
C ASP A 109 15.91 -6.68 12.62
N GLY A 110 15.54 -6.20 11.43
CA GLY A 110 14.34 -5.41 11.13
C GLY A 110 14.44 -3.93 11.50
N SER A 111 15.57 -3.46 12.01
CA SER A 111 15.84 -2.02 12.17
C SER A 111 15.95 -1.34 10.81
N TRP A 112 15.59 -0.05 10.77
CA TRP A 112 15.56 0.71 9.53
C TRP A 112 16.06 2.14 9.74
N GLU A 113 16.59 2.73 8.68
CA GLU A 113 17.04 4.11 8.64
C GLU A 113 16.72 4.74 7.29
N SER A 114 16.26 5.99 7.31
CA SER A 114 16.05 6.81 6.12
C SER A 114 16.84 8.10 6.22
N LEU A 115 17.49 8.49 5.12
CA LEU A 115 18.07 9.80 4.92
C LEU A 115 17.40 10.46 3.72
N TYR A 116 16.81 11.61 3.96
CA TYR A 116 16.24 12.47 2.94
C TYR A 116 17.18 13.65 2.75
N TRP A 117 17.52 13.97 1.51
CA TRP A 117 18.41 15.08 1.21
C TRP A 117 17.72 16.06 0.26
N HIS A 118 17.67 17.32 0.70
CA HIS A 118 17.25 18.45 -0.11
C HIS A 118 18.43 19.41 -0.32
N ALA A 119 18.61 19.91 -1.54
CA ALA A 119 19.76 20.76 -1.87
C ALA A 119 19.85 22.03 -1.01
N ALA A 120 18.70 22.62 -0.64
CA ALA A 120 18.65 23.85 0.15
C ALA A 120 18.62 23.63 1.67
N LEU A 121 18.16 22.45 2.13
CA LEU A 121 17.93 22.18 3.56
C LEU A 121 18.96 21.20 4.15
N GLY A 122 19.74 20.53 3.30
CA GLY A 122 20.65 19.46 3.71
C GLY A 122 19.94 18.13 3.95
N GLY A 123 20.61 17.26 4.71
CA GLY A 123 20.12 15.92 5.05
C GLY A 123 19.25 15.90 6.30
N THR A 124 18.16 15.15 6.28
CA THR A 124 17.33 14.80 7.44
C THR A 124 17.29 13.30 7.61
N ARG A 125 17.62 12.82 8.82
CA ARG A 125 17.64 11.39 9.16
C ARG A 125 16.45 11.02 10.04
N CYS A 126 15.85 9.87 9.74
CA CYS A 126 14.85 9.21 10.57
C CYS A 126 15.26 7.74 10.73
N SER A 127 15.03 7.16 11.90
CA SER A 127 15.39 5.76 12.19
C SER A 127 14.36 5.12 13.10
N GLY A 128 14.19 3.81 12.99
CA GLY A 128 13.30 3.04 13.85
C GLY A 128 13.76 1.59 14.04
N THR A 129 12.92 0.80 14.69
CA THR A 129 13.23 -0.60 15.05
C THR A 129 12.24 -1.55 14.39
N ALA A 130 12.50 -2.86 14.47
CA ALA A 130 11.57 -3.88 13.96
C ALA A 130 10.16 -3.83 14.61
N ALA A 131 10.06 -3.31 15.83
CA ALA A 131 8.79 -3.16 16.54
C ALA A 131 7.95 -1.97 16.01
N ASP A 132 8.54 -1.11 15.20
CA ASP A 132 7.92 0.08 14.61
C ASP A 132 8.29 0.17 13.12
N PRO A 133 7.80 -0.77 12.29
CA PRO A 133 8.09 -0.78 10.86
C PRO A 133 7.40 0.42 10.19
N VAL A 134 8.13 1.09 9.30
CA VAL A 134 7.52 2.12 8.44
C VAL A 134 6.68 1.43 7.39
N ALA A 135 5.50 1.97 7.12
CA ALA A 135 4.69 1.52 5.99
C ALA A 135 5.08 2.31 4.73
N GLY A 136 5.49 1.61 3.68
CA GLY A 136 5.78 2.17 2.36
C GLY A 136 6.41 1.14 1.43
N HIS A 137 6.23 1.30 0.11
CA HIS A 137 6.66 0.27 -0.85
C HIS A 137 8.14 -0.03 -0.78
N ILE A 138 9.00 0.97 -0.70
CA ILE A 138 10.45 0.69 -0.60
C ILE A 138 10.78 -0.09 0.68
N ASP A 139 10.25 0.28 1.86
CA ASP A 139 10.47 -0.48 3.10
C ASP A 139 9.96 -1.92 2.98
N ASP A 140 8.75 -2.09 2.44
CA ASP A 140 8.13 -3.41 2.22
C ASP A 140 9.01 -4.30 1.34
N LEU A 141 9.49 -3.77 0.19
CA LEU A 141 10.31 -4.52 -0.74
C LEU A 141 11.67 -4.90 -0.13
N LEU A 142 12.30 -3.99 0.60
CA LEU A 142 13.58 -4.26 1.27
C LEU A 142 13.44 -5.31 2.37
N ARG A 143 12.35 -5.24 3.15
CA ARG A 143 12.00 -6.28 4.13
C ARG A 143 11.78 -7.63 3.47
N ARG A 144 10.95 -7.70 2.42
CA ARG A 144 10.69 -8.95 1.70
C ARG A 144 11.95 -9.51 1.03
N ALA A 145 12.85 -8.66 0.54
CA ALA A 145 14.14 -9.09 -0.01
C ALA A 145 15.05 -9.77 1.03
N LEU A 146 14.91 -9.40 2.31
CA LEU A 146 15.57 -10.02 3.46
C LEU A 146 14.71 -11.10 4.16
N ASP A 147 13.58 -11.49 3.56
CA ASP A 147 12.57 -12.39 4.15
C ASP A 147 12.03 -11.96 5.53
N LEU A 148 11.94 -10.64 5.74
CA LEU A 148 11.35 -10.05 6.93
C LEU A 148 9.84 -9.82 6.73
N PRO A 149 9.04 -9.85 7.81
CA PRO A 149 7.65 -9.44 7.76
C PRO A 149 7.53 -7.92 7.59
N THR A 150 6.50 -7.48 6.86
CA THR A 150 6.17 -6.06 6.71
C THR A 150 5.13 -5.60 7.75
N ALA A 151 4.89 -4.29 7.81
CA ALA A 151 3.82 -3.74 8.65
C ALA A 151 2.46 -4.33 8.24
N PRO A 152 1.58 -4.72 9.18
CA PRO A 152 0.27 -5.28 8.85
C PRO A 152 -0.57 -4.30 7.99
N PRO A 153 -1.62 -4.78 7.31
CA PRO A 153 -2.55 -3.91 6.59
C PRO A 153 -3.13 -2.81 7.49
N THR A 154 -3.11 -1.56 7.02
CA THR A 154 -3.65 -0.42 7.77
C THR A 154 -5.16 -0.28 7.65
N VAL A 155 -5.76 -0.90 6.62
CA VAL A 155 -7.21 -0.92 6.37
C VAL A 155 -7.68 -2.34 6.08
N SER A 156 -8.96 -2.61 6.31
CA SER A 156 -9.58 -3.90 5.96
C SER A 156 -9.85 -3.98 4.44
N THR A 157 -10.14 -5.19 3.96
CA THR A 157 -10.56 -5.41 2.56
C THR A 157 -11.91 -4.78 2.23
N ALA A 158 -12.68 -4.32 3.22
CA ALA A 158 -13.89 -3.52 2.98
C ALA A 158 -13.58 -2.26 2.17
N HIS A 159 -12.41 -1.62 2.39
CA HIS A 159 -11.99 -0.46 1.61
C HIS A 159 -11.73 -0.82 0.14
N LEU A 160 -11.10 -1.98 -0.10
CA LEU A 160 -10.90 -2.52 -1.45
C LEU A 160 -12.23 -2.77 -2.16
N TRP A 161 -13.17 -3.45 -1.49
CA TRP A 161 -14.47 -3.78 -2.07
C TRP A 161 -15.33 -2.55 -2.34
N ALA A 162 -15.31 -1.56 -1.44
CA ALA A 162 -15.99 -0.27 -1.66
C ALA A 162 -15.39 0.50 -2.85
N SER A 163 -14.06 0.50 -3.00
CA SER A 163 -13.40 1.13 -4.16
C SER A 163 -13.77 0.45 -5.48
N MET A 164 -13.81 -0.89 -5.49
CA MET A 164 -14.28 -1.65 -6.64
C MET A 164 -15.75 -1.38 -6.96
N TRP A 165 -16.62 -1.37 -5.96
CA TRP A 165 -18.03 -1.03 -6.14
C TRP A 165 -18.19 0.36 -6.76
N CYS A 166 -17.48 1.37 -6.23
CA CYS A 166 -17.49 2.71 -6.81
C CYS A 166 -17.06 2.71 -8.29
N ARG A 167 -16.04 1.92 -8.65
CA ARG A 167 -15.60 1.80 -10.04
C ARG A 167 -16.68 1.19 -10.94
N LEU A 168 -17.39 0.17 -10.46
CA LEU A 168 -18.51 -0.45 -11.19
C LEU A 168 -19.68 0.53 -11.36
N VAL A 169 -20.00 1.31 -10.31
CA VAL A 169 -21.02 2.37 -10.39
C VAL A 169 -20.60 3.45 -11.39
N GLU A 170 -19.35 3.89 -11.39
CA GLU A 170 -18.83 4.85 -12.37
C GLU A 170 -19.02 4.35 -13.81
N CYS A 171 -18.67 3.08 -14.08
CA CYS A 171 -18.87 2.45 -15.38
C CYS A 171 -20.35 2.38 -15.77
N ALA A 172 -21.25 2.03 -14.83
CA ALA A 172 -22.68 1.97 -15.10
C ALA A 172 -23.27 3.36 -15.40
N VAL A 173 -22.86 4.39 -14.65
CA VAL A 173 -23.25 5.78 -14.90
C VAL A 173 -22.79 6.24 -16.29
N ASP A 174 -21.58 5.87 -16.71
CA ASP A 174 -21.10 6.22 -18.05
C ASP A 174 -21.80 5.42 -19.17
N ALA A 175 -22.36 4.25 -18.88
CA ALA A 175 -23.07 3.43 -19.85
C ALA A 175 -24.57 3.78 -19.99
N CYS A 176 -25.14 4.53 -19.05
CA CYS A 176 -26.58 4.79 -18.97
C CYS A 176 -26.96 6.25 -19.26
N ASP A 177 -27.88 6.46 -20.19
CA ASP A 177 -28.43 7.78 -20.50
C ASP A 177 -29.47 8.25 -19.47
N GLU A 178 -30.10 7.31 -18.76
CA GLU A 178 -31.06 7.59 -17.68
C GLU A 178 -30.40 7.45 -16.30
N PRO A 179 -30.87 8.21 -15.28
CA PRO A 179 -30.42 8.05 -13.91
C PRO A 179 -30.59 6.62 -13.39
N LEU A 180 -29.53 6.07 -12.79
CA LEU A 180 -29.60 4.79 -12.09
C LEU A 180 -30.50 4.92 -10.86
N ASP A 181 -31.39 3.94 -10.66
CA ASP A 181 -32.05 3.79 -9.37
C ASP A 181 -31.10 3.18 -8.33
N TRP A 182 -31.47 3.32 -7.06
CA TRP A 182 -30.61 2.89 -5.96
C TRP A 182 -30.44 1.37 -5.90
N ASP A 183 -31.47 0.61 -6.26
CA ASP A 183 -31.41 -0.86 -6.27
C ASP A 183 -30.38 -1.35 -7.29
N THR A 184 -30.33 -0.72 -8.48
CA THR A 184 -29.30 -0.96 -9.50
C THR A 184 -27.91 -0.64 -8.97
N VAL A 185 -27.73 0.50 -8.28
CA VAL A 185 -26.45 0.89 -7.69
C VAL A 185 -25.98 -0.12 -6.64
N VAL A 186 -26.86 -0.57 -5.75
CA VAL A 186 -26.57 -1.57 -4.72
C VAL A 186 -26.18 -2.93 -5.33
N ARG A 187 -26.87 -3.36 -6.39
CA ARG A 187 -26.59 -4.64 -7.06
C ARG A 187 -25.20 -4.72 -7.71
N LEU A 188 -24.54 -3.59 -7.91
CA LEU A 188 -23.16 -3.53 -8.40
C LEU A 188 -22.13 -3.83 -7.31
N HIS A 189 -22.52 -3.96 -6.04
CA HIS A 189 -21.57 -4.23 -4.97
C HIS A 189 -21.05 -5.69 -5.06
N PRO A 190 -19.73 -5.96 -4.96
CA PRO A 190 -19.17 -7.30 -5.08
C PRO A 190 -19.83 -8.35 -4.18
N ALA A 191 -20.15 -7.99 -2.94
CA ALA A 191 -20.86 -8.86 -1.99
C ALA A 191 -22.25 -9.34 -2.48
N ILE A 192 -22.91 -8.55 -3.33
CA ILE A 192 -24.21 -8.89 -3.92
C ILE A 192 -24.03 -9.71 -5.19
N ILE A 193 -23.04 -9.37 -6.02
CA ILE A 193 -22.72 -10.08 -7.27
C ILE A 193 -22.32 -11.54 -6.99
N ASP A 194 -21.42 -11.74 -6.02
CA ASP A 194 -20.86 -13.06 -5.74
C ASP A 194 -21.77 -13.95 -4.86
N GLY A 195 -22.80 -13.36 -4.25
CA GLY A 195 -23.76 -14.05 -3.39
C GLY A 195 -23.11 -14.70 -2.17
N VAL A 196 -23.07 -13.99 -1.03
CA VAL A 196 -22.63 -14.60 0.23
C VAL A 196 -23.70 -15.59 0.72
N ASP A 197 -23.51 -16.86 0.37
CA ASP A 197 -24.12 -18.09 0.93
C ASP A 197 -25.63 -18.35 0.69
N GLU A 198 -26.43 -17.34 0.33
CA GLU A 198 -27.79 -17.56 -0.22
C GLU A 198 -27.99 -16.72 -1.49
N PRO A 199 -28.60 -17.28 -2.56
CA PRO A 199 -28.89 -16.50 -3.75
C PRO A 199 -29.83 -15.36 -3.35
N VAL A 200 -29.33 -14.13 -3.48
CA VAL A 200 -30.15 -12.93 -3.30
C VAL A 200 -31.29 -13.03 -4.31
N ASP A 201 -32.52 -13.09 -3.81
CA ASP A 201 -33.71 -13.03 -4.65
C ASP A 201 -33.68 -11.71 -5.42
N LEU A 202 -33.32 -11.77 -6.71
CA LEU A 202 -33.12 -10.60 -7.54
C LEU A 202 -34.42 -9.82 -7.77
N GLU A 203 -35.58 -10.45 -7.53
CA GLU A 203 -36.88 -9.79 -7.64
C GLU A 203 -37.27 -9.02 -6.37
N ARG A 204 -36.56 -9.24 -5.26
CA ARG A 204 -36.82 -8.57 -3.99
C ARG A 204 -35.98 -7.31 -3.87
N THR A 205 -36.60 -6.24 -3.36
CA THR A 205 -35.91 -5.01 -2.97
C THR A 205 -34.87 -5.33 -1.89
N ILE A 206 -33.62 -4.93 -2.13
CA ILE A 206 -32.53 -5.11 -1.17
C ILE A 206 -32.59 -3.95 -0.17
N ASP A 207 -32.77 -4.28 1.11
CA ASP A 207 -32.77 -3.29 2.18
C ASP A 207 -31.34 -2.81 2.47
N HIS A 208 -31.20 -1.54 2.86
CA HIS A 208 -29.91 -0.88 3.12
C HIS A 208 -29.08 -1.66 4.15
N ASP A 209 -29.72 -2.10 5.24
CA ASP A 209 -29.06 -2.86 6.31
C ASP A 209 -28.57 -4.25 5.83
N GLN A 210 -29.25 -4.83 4.83
CA GLN A 210 -28.81 -6.09 4.21
C GLN A 210 -27.53 -5.88 3.40
N VAL A 211 -27.39 -4.75 2.69
CA VAL A 211 -26.17 -4.42 1.95
C VAL A 211 -24.98 -4.24 2.89
N VAL A 212 -25.18 -3.48 3.97
CA VAL A 212 -24.13 -3.25 4.98
C VAL A 212 -23.69 -4.58 5.60
N THR A 213 -24.64 -5.42 5.99
CA THR A 213 -24.35 -6.76 6.55
C THR A 213 -23.62 -7.65 5.55
N ALA A 214 -24.07 -7.68 4.29
CA ALA A 214 -23.44 -8.47 3.24
C ALA A 214 -22.03 -7.98 2.92
N ALA A 215 -21.81 -6.67 2.84
CA ALA A 215 -20.50 -6.06 2.60
C ALA A 215 -19.51 -6.38 3.72
N ALA A 216 -19.94 -6.30 4.98
CA ALA A 216 -19.12 -6.66 6.14
C ALA A 216 -18.75 -8.16 6.12
N ALA A 217 -19.74 -9.05 5.94
CA ALA A 217 -19.51 -10.49 5.86
C ALA A 217 -18.59 -10.87 4.68
N TYR A 218 -18.71 -10.17 3.54
CA TYR A 218 -17.84 -10.38 2.39
C TYR A 218 -16.40 -9.93 2.68
N ALA A 219 -16.20 -8.78 3.32
CA ALA A 219 -14.88 -8.32 3.73
C ALA A 219 -14.21 -9.28 4.73
N GLU A 220 -14.97 -9.81 5.70
CA GLU A 220 -14.46 -10.82 6.65
C GLU A 220 -14.12 -12.15 5.96
N ARG A 221 -14.97 -12.60 5.03
CA ARG A 221 -14.75 -13.84 4.27
C ARG A 221 -13.54 -13.75 3.36
N PHE A 222 -13.29 -12.57 2.78
CA PHE A 222 -12.17 -12.26 1.92
C PHE A 222 -11.24 -11.26 2.60
N ASP A 223 -10.59 -11.70 3.68
CA ASP A 223 -9.48 -10.98 4.28
C ASP A 223 -8.27 -10.87 3.32
N TRP A 224 -7.26 -10.10 3.71
CA TRP A 224 -6.08 -9.86 2.85
C TRP A 224 -5.34 -11.14 2.46
N SER A 225 -5.25 -12.10 3.38
CA SER A 225 -4.63 -13.41 3.12
C SER A 225 -5.37 -14.15 2.00
N ARG A 226 -6.72 -14.18 2.06
CA ARG A 226 -7.53 -14.84 1.04
C ARG A 226 -7.55 -14.08 -0.28
N VAL A 227 -7.59 -12.74 -0.26
CA VAL A 227 -7.49 -11.92 -1.48
C VAL A 227 -6.15 -12.20 -2.17
N ARG A 228 -5.05 -12.21 -1.41
CA ARG A 228 -3.71 -12.52 -1.92
C ARG A 228 -3.64 -13.94 -2.48
N ALA A 229 -4.14 -14.94 -1.74
CA ALA A 229 -4.17 -16.33 -2.20
C ALA A 229 -5.00 -16.51 -3.49
N THR A 230 -6.12 -15.78 -3.62
CA THR A 230 -6.94 -15.80 -4.84
C THR A 230 -6.18 -15.23 -6.03
N ALA A 231 -5.48 -14.11 -5.84
CA ALA A 231 -4.66 -13.50 -6.87
C ALA A 231 -3.48 -14.38 -7.33
N GLN A 232 -2.95 -15.24 -6.46
CA GLN A 232 -1.92 -16.22 -6.81
C GLN A 232 -2.43 -17.33 -7.73
N VAL A 233 -3.68 -17.79 -7.53
CA VAL A 233 -4.22 -18.96 -8.24
C VAL A 233 -4.90 -18.55 -9.55
N ASN A 234 -5.50 -17.37 -9.61
CA ASN A 234 -6.32 -16.96 -10.75
C ASN A 234 -6.19 -15.47 -11.04
N ALA A 235 -5.16 -15.11 -11.80
CA ALA A 235 -4.93 -13.73 -12.23
C ALA A 235 -6.14 -13.16 -13.01
N ASP A 236 -6.80 -13.99 -13.83
CA ASP A 236 -7.94 -13.58 -14.67
C ASP A 236 -9.25 -13.45 -13.89
N ALA A 237 -9.42 -14.21 -12.80
CA ALA A 237 -10.57 -14.09 -11.90
C ALA A 237 -10.27 -13.26 -10.66
N ASN A 238 -9.14 -12.54 -10.63
CA ASN A 238 -8.84 -11.65 -9.52
C ASN A 238 -9.89 -10.53 -9.51
N PRO A 239 -10.76 -10.45 -8.48
CA PRO A 239 -11.83 -9.46 -8.45
C PRO A 239 -11.27 -8.03 -8.52
N VAL A 240 -10.02 -7.82 -8.08
CA VAL A 240 -9.34 -6.52 -8.06
C VAL A 240 -9.09 -5.93 -9.45
N GLY A 241 -9.07 -6.75 -10.51
CA GLY A 241 -8.97 -6.28 -11.90
C GLY A 241 -7.68 -5.54 -12.28
N ALA A 242 -6.67 -5.54 -11.41
CA ALA A 242 -5.39 -4.87 -11.64
C ALA A 242 -4.32 -5.90 -12.06
N PRO A 243 -3.67 -5.71 -13.22
CA PRO A 243 -2.34 -6.27 -13.45
C PRO A 243 -1.29 -5.54 -12.57
N PRO A 244 -0.12 -6.14 -12.27
CA PRO A 244 0.34 -7.35 -12.94
C PRO A 244 0.82 -8.48 -11.99
N HIS A 245 0.63 -9.70 -12.49
CA HIS A 245 1.34 -10.95 -12.15
C HIS A 245 1.12 -11.54 -10.74
N ASP A 246 0.47 -12.72 -10.73
CA ASP A 246 0.68 -13.84 -9.80
C ASP A 246 1.99 -13.79 -8.98
N ARG A 247 3.11 -13.47 -9.62
CA ARG A 247 4.45 -13.39 -9.01
C ARG A 247 4.54 -12.38 -7.86
N HIS A 248 3.82 -11.24 -7.91
CA HIS A 248 3.85 -10.24 -6.83
C HIS A 248 3.06 -10.76 -5.63
N ALA A 249 1.87 -11.33 -5.86
CA ALA A 249 1.02 -11.87 -4.81
C ALA A 249 1.70 -13.04 -4.06
N THR A 250 2.52 -13.85 -4.74
CA THR A 250 3.31 -14.91 -4.10
C THR A 250 4.43 -14.37 -3.21
N TRP A 251 5.08 -13.28 -3.62
CA TRP A 251 6.28 -12.77 -2.95
C TRP A 251 5.96 -11.80 -1.79
N LEU A 252 4.92 -10.98 -1.94
CA LEU A 252 4.44 -10.06 -0.91
C LEU A 252 3.72 -10.81 0.21
N ASP A 253 3.84 -10.33 1.45
CA ASP A 253 2.94 -10.72 2.54
C ASP A 253 1.66 -9.86 2.51
N ASP A 254 0.73 -10.09 3.45
CA ASP A 254 -0.58 -9.42 3.44
C ASP A 254 -0.45 -7.89 3.61
N GLY A 255 0.50 -7.45 4.43
CA GLY A 255 0.78 -6.03 4.68
C GLY A 255 1.19 -5.30 3.41
N ALA A 256 2.28 -5.77 2.80
CA ALA A 256 2.80 -5.19 1.57
C ALA A 256 1.82 -5.32 0.40
N TYR A 257 1.15 -6.47 0.30
CA TYR A 257 0.16 -6.71 -0.74
C TYR A 257 -1.04 -5.76 -0.63
N SER A 258 -1.52 -5.48 0.58
CA SER A 258 -2.62 -4.53 0.79
C SER A 258 -2.27 -3.12 0.32
N ARG A 259 -1.06 -2.63 0.62
CA ARG A 259 -0.58 -1.32 0.17
C ARG A 259 -0.41 -1.27 -1.33
N TYR A 260 0.20 -2.30 -1.91
CA TYR A 260 0.38 -2.43 -3.36
C TYR A 260 -0.96 -2.39 -4.11
N VAL A 261 -1.97 -3.15 -3.66
CA VAL A 261 -3.30 -3.19 -4.28
C VAL A 261 -4.06 -1.87 -4.14
N LEU A 262 -3.83 -1.12 -3.06
CA LEU A 262 -4.52 0.14 -2.78
C LEU A 262 -3.78 1.38 -3.32
N GLU A 263 -2.52 1.26 -3.74
CA GLU A 263 -1.69 2.38 -4.23
C GLU A 263 -2.37 3.15 -5.38
N GLU A 264 -2.90 2.41 -6.34
CA GLU A 264 -3.53 2.98 -7.54
C GLU A 264 -4.97 3.46 -7.29
N ARG A 265 -5.49 3.25 -6.07
CA ARG A 265 -6.86 3.59 -5.71
C ARG A 265 -6.88 4.92 -4.97
N PRO A 266 -7.57 5.94 -5.49
CA PRO A 266 -7.77 7.18 -4.75
C PRO A 266 -8.69 6.95 -3.54
N PRO A 267 -8.71 7.87 -2.57
CA PRO A 267 -9.69 7.87 -1.48
C PRO A 267 -11.13 7.70 -2.00
N LEU A 268 -11.97 6.99 -1.25
CA LEU A 268 -13.34 6.66 -1.66
C LEU A 268 -14.19 7.90 -1.99
N GLY A 269 -14.03 9.00 -1.25
CA GLY A 269 -14.70 10.26 -1.51
C GLY A 269 -14.32 10.86 -2.87
N GLN A 270 -13.07 10.67 -3.31
CA GLN A 270 -12.64 11.07 -4.67
C GLN A 270 -13.26 10.15 -5.74
N HIS A 271 -13.46 8.86 -5.46
CA HIS A 271 -14.26 8.02 -6.34
C HIS A 271 -15.70 8.54 -6.47
N VAL A 272 -16.34 8.85 -5.35
CA VAL A 272 -17.72 9.36 -5.34
C VAL A 272 -17.85 10.70 -6.06
N ASP A 273 -16.88 11.61 -5.88
CA ASP A 273 -16.85 12.88 -6.61
C ASP A 273 -16.69 12.67 -8.13
N ARG A 274 -15.88 11.69 -8.57
CA ARG A 274 -15.76 11.33 -10.00
C ARG A 274 -17.07 10.76 -10.55
N ILE A 275 -17.72 9.87 -9.83
CA ILE A 275 -19.04 9.31 -10.20
C ILE A 275 -20.05 10.45 -10.36
N ALA A 276 -20.14 11.34 -9.38
CA ALA A 276 -21.06 12.48 -9.41
C ALA A 276 -20.78 13.43 -10.59
N ALA A 277 -19.50 13.69 -10.87
CA ALA A 277 -19.11 14.50 -12.02
C ALA A 277 -19.48 13.82 -13.35
N THR A 278 -19.34 12.49 -13.46
CA THR A 278 -19.76 11.72 -14.63
C THR A 278 -21.28 11.73 -14.79
N ALA A 279 -22.02 11.49 -13.70
CA ALA A 279 -23.48 11.57 -13.67
C ALA A 279 -23.98 12.96 -14.09
N ALA A 280 -23.38 14.04 -13.60
CA ALA A 280 -23.77 15.41 -13.95
C ALA A 280 -23.53 15.80 -15.41
N ARG A 281 -22.66 15.06 -16.14
CA ARG A 281 -22.48 15.21 -17.59
C ARG A 281 -23.56 14.48 -18.39
N ARG A 282 -24.19 13.46 -17.80
CA ARG A 282 -25.19 12.59 -18.46
C ARG A 282 -26.62 13.00 -18.14
N TRP A 283 -26.88 13.34 -16.89
CA TRP A 283 -28.22 13.57 -16.34
C TRP A 283 -28.39 15.03 -15.92
N ASP A 284 -29.62 15.44 -15.60
CA ASP A 284 -29.85 16.72 -14.93
C ASP A 284 -29.17 16.76 -13.55
N GLY A 285 -28.93 17.96 -13.01
CA GLY A 285 -28.04 18.11 -11.85
C GLY A 285 -28.56 17.47 -10.54
N ARG A 286 -29.87 17.24 -10.41
CA ARG A 286 -30.47 16.72 -9.16
C ARG A 286 -30.18 15.23 -8.91
N PRO A 287 -30.38 14.30 -9.88
CA PRO A 287 -29.98 12.91 -9.72
C PRO A 287 -28.50 12.71 -9.38
N ALA A 288 -27.59 13.47 -10.01
CA ALA A 288 -26.16 13.36 -9.72
C ALA A 288 -25.82 13.73 -8.26
N GLN A 289 -26.43 14.79 -7.73
CA GLN A 289 -26.26 15.19 -6.32
C GLN A 289 -26.82 14.15 -5.35
N ARG A 290 -27.98 13.57 -5.68
CA ARG A 290 -28.59 12.52 -4.87
C ARG A 290 -27.71 11.26 -4.85
N LEU A 291 -27.27 10.78 -6.01
CA LEU A 291 -26.37 9.63 -6.12
C LEU A 291 -25.09 9.84 -5.29
N ARG A 292 -24.50 11.04 -5.35
CA ARG A 292 -23.34 11.41 -4.54
C ARG A 292 -23.62 11.27 -3.04
N ALA A 293 -24.74 11.82 -2.57
CA ALA A 293 -25.12 11.77 -1.15
C ALA A 293 -25.38 10.33 -0.68
N ASP A 294 -26.12 9.55 -1.47
CA ASP A 294 -26.47 8.17 -1.14
C ASP A 294 -25.22 7.27 -1.10
N LEU A 295 -24.25 7.45 -2.02
CA LEU A 295 -22.97 6.73 -2.00
C LEU A 295 -22.11 7.06 -0.77
N LEU A 296 -22.00 8.34 -0.39
CA LEU A 296 -21.24 8.74 0.80
C LEU A 296 -21.88 8.16 2.06
N ALA A 297 -23.21 8.24 2.18
CA ALA A 297 -23.93 7.67 3.31
C ALA A 297 -23.72 6.15 3.43
N MET A 298 -23.71 5.42 2.30
CA MET A 298 -23.45 3.98 2.31
C MET A 298 -21.99 3.65 2.68
N ILE A 299 -21.01 4.41 2.19
CA ILE A 299 -19.60 4.23 2.57
C ILE A 299 -19.41 4.42 4.09
N GLU A 300 -20.03 5.46 4.64
CA GLU A 300 -20.04 5.70 6.10
C GLU A 300 -20.75 4.57 6.85
N ALA A 301 -21.85 4.04 6.30
CA ALA A 301 -22.58 2.90 6.88
C ALA A 301 -21.76 1.60 6.88
N PHE A 302 -20.79 1.44 5.96
CA PHE A 302 -19.80 0.37 6.01
C PHE A 302 -18.72 0.58 7.09
N GLY A 303 -18.77 1.70 7.84
CA GLY A 303 -17.77 2.05 8.83
C GLY A 303 -16.47 2.57 8.24
N LEU A 304 -16.50 3.09 7.00
CA LEU A 304 -15.33 3.61 6.30
C LEU A 304 -15.34 5.14 6.31
N ASP A 305 -14.17 5.75 6.52
CA ASP A 305 -13.98 7.19 6.27
C ASP A 305 -13.77 7.40 4.76
N PRO A 306 -14.68 8.10 4.06
CA PRO A 306 -14.54 8.33 2.62
C PRO A 306 -13.28 9.14 2.26
N TRP A 307 -12.76 9.96 3.18
CA TRP A 307 -11.64 10.84 2.91
C TRP A 307 -10.30 10.30 3.42
N HIS A 308 -10.33 9.16 4.13
CA HIS A 308 -9.11 8.46 4.51
C HIS A 308 -8.35 8.02 3.25
N ASP A 309 -7.11 8.45 3.13
CA ASP A 309 -6.21 8.02 2.07
C ASP A 309 -5.47 6.77 2.57
N PRO A 310 -5.79 5.57 2.06
CA PRO A 310 -5.14 4.34 2.51
C PRO A 310 -3.62 4.31 2.21
N ARG A 311 -3.14 5.22 1.36
CA ARG A 311 -1.72 5.38 1.01
C ARG A 311 -0.94 6.19 2.03
N VAL A 312 -1.63 6.89 2.93
CA VAL A 312 -1.01 7.66 4.00
C VAL A 312 -1.11 6.83 5.28
N PRO A 313 0.00 6.23 5.75
CA PRO A 313 0.02 5.60 7.06
C PRO A 313 -0.45 6.61 8.10
N GLY A 314 -1.25 6.19 9.07
CA GLY A 314 -1.75 7.09 10.12
C GLY A 314 -0.60 7.83 10.78
N CYS A 315 -0.57 9.16 10.61
CA CYS A 315 0.37 10.07 11.25
C CYS A 315 0.14 10.16 12.76
#